data_AF-A0A2U0S6K4-F1
#
_entry.id   AF-A0A2U0S6K4-F1
#
_cell.length_a   1.000
_cell.length_b   1.000
_cell.length_c   1.000
_cell.angle_alpha   90.00
_cell.angle_beta   90.00
_cell.angle_gamma   90.00
#
_symmetry.space_group_name_H-M   'P 1'
#
loop_
_entity.id
_entity.type
_entity.pdbx_description
1 polymer ?
#
loop_
_entity_poly.entity_id
_entity_poly.type
_entity_poly.pdbx_seq_one_letter_code
_entity_poly.pdbx_strand_id
1 'polypeptide(L)'
;MKAAPIFIAFFIMFTAASIAVPVPLFPGNLVASFLNIPFLEYAIYIEAITNGITYGVVIYFVFFLIGKKLDDSVPLDSKKRSLR
;
A
#
# COMPACT_ATOMS: atom_id res chain seq x y z
N MET A 1 14.65 5.51 4.58
CA MET A 1 13.57 6.04 3.70
C MET A 1 12.32 6.24 4.52
N LYS A 2 11.69 7.42 4.49
CA LYS A 2 10.47 7.74 5.25
C LYS A 2 9.19 7.11 4.65
N ALA A 3 9.31 6.01 3.90
CA ALA A 3 8.21 5.42 3.13
C ALA A 3 7.40 4.38 3.92
N ALA A 4 7.94 3.81 5.01
CA ALA A 4 7.19 2.87 5.85
C ALA A 4 5.89 3.46 6.45
N PRO A 5 5.86 4.73 6.92
CA PRO A 5 4.62 5.39 7.34
C PRO A 5 3.58 5.51 6.22
N ILE A 6 4.01 5.70 4.96
CA ILE A 6 3.12 5.77 3.80
C ILE A 6 2.42 4.42 3.64
N PHE A 7 3.18 3.32 3.64
CA PHE A 7 2.60 1.99 3.59
C PHE A 7 1.56 1.77 4.69
N ILE A 8 1.90 2.09 5.94
CA ILE A 8 1.01 1.88 7.11
C ILE A 8 -0.27 2.70 6.96
N ALA A 9 -0.18 3.98 6.59
CA ALA A 9 -1.34 4.85 6.42
C ALA A 9 -2.29 4.32 5.35
N PHE A 10 -1.76 3.96 4.18
CA PHE A 10 -2.58 3.43 3.09
C PHE A 10 -3.10 2.02 3.39
N PHE A 11 -2.32 1.17 4.05
CA PHE A 11 -2.77 -0.14 4.51
C PHE A 11 -3.99 -0.02 5.42
N ILE A 12 -3.94 0.83 6.45
CA ILE A 12 -5.06 1.06 7.38
C ILE A 12 -6.26 1.62 6.62
N MET A 13 -6.05 2.63 5.78
CA MET A 13 -7.11 3.28 5.00
C MET A 13 -7.83 2.28 4.09
N PHE A 14 -7.11 1.49 3.30
CA PHE A 14 -7.72 0.53 2.38
C PHE A 14 -8.36 -0.66 3.08
N THR A 15 -7.79 -1.12 4.19
CA THR A 15 -8.39 -2.18 5.02
C THR A 15 -9.70 -1.67 5.63
N ALA A 16 -9.68 -0.49 6.26
CA ALA A 16 -10.88 0.10 6.87
C ALA A 16 -11.96 0.39 5.83
N ALA A 17 -11.59 0.92 4.65
CA ALA A 17 -12.54 1.15 3.57
C ALA A 17 -13.18 -0.14 3.06
N SER A 18 -12.39 -1.22 2.92
CA SER A 18 -12.89 -2.53 2.47
C SER A 18 -13.82 -3.20 3.51
N ILE A 19 -13.60 -2.94 4.80
CA ILE A 19 -14.51 -3.39 5.87
C ILE A 19 -15.80 -2.56 5.87
N ALA A 20 -15.68 -1.24 5.77
CA ALA A 20 -16.82 -0.33 5.80
C ALA A 20 -17.73 -0.45 4.57
N VAL A 21 -17.14 -0.77 3.43
CA VAL A 21 -17.82 -0.93 2.14
C VAL A 21 -17.44 -2.31 1.59
N PRO A 22 -18.17 -3.38 1.97
CA PRO A 22 -17.86 -4.75 1.60
C PRO A 22 -18.26 -5.01 0.15
N VAL A 23 -17.50 -4.42 -0.76
CA VAL A 23 -17.60 -4.60 -2.21
C VAL A 23 -16.51 -5.58 -2.62
N PRO A 24 -16.82 -6.58 -3.46
CA PRO A 24 -15.83 -7.53 -3.95
C PRO A 24 -14.76 -6.80 -4.77
N LEU A 25 -13.61 -6.57 -4.16
CA LEU A 25 -12.49 -5.82 -4.73
C LEU A 25 -11.35 -6.78 -5.06
N PHE A 26 -10.81 -6.64 -6.27
CA PHE A 26 -9.64 -7.39 -6.72
C PHE A 26 -8.36 -6.86 -6.05
N PRO A 27 -7.44 -7.71 -5.58
CA PRO A 27 -7.46 -9.18 -5.67
C PRO A 27 -8.09 -9.88 -4.45
N GLY A 28 -8.58 -9.14 -3.44
CA GLY A 28 -9.13 -9.71 -2.21
C GLY A 28 -10.17 -10.80 -2.45
N ASN A 29 -11.17 -10.51 -3.26
CA ASN A 29 -12.26 -11.44 -3.60
C ASN A 29 -11.76 -12.75 -4.25
N LEU A 30 -10.66 -12.69 -5.01
CA LEU A 30 -10.04 -13.89 -5.59
C LEU A 30 -9.36 -14.72 -4.51
N VAL A 31 -8.65 -14.10 -3.57
CA VAL A 31 -7.95 -14.81 -2.50
C VAL A 31 -8.94 -15.58 -1.62
N ALA A 32 -10.07 -14.97 -1.27
CA ALA A 32 -11.13 -15.65 -0.53
C ALA A 32 -11.72 -16.84 -1.32
N SER A 33 -11.93 -16.66 -2.62
CA SER A 33 -12.43 -17.71 -3.53
C SER A 33 -11.42 -18.86 -3.70
N PHE A 34 -10.13 -18.56 -3.86
CA PHE A 34 -9.06 -19.55 -4.04
C PHE A 34 -8.81 -20.37 -2.78
N LEU A 35 -8.94 -19.76 -1.61
CA LEU A 35 -8.80 -20.44 -0.33
C LEU A 35 -10.04 -21.26 0.05
N ASN A 36 -11.09 -21.23 -0.78
CA ASN A 36 -12.34 -22.00 -0.64
C ASN A 36 -12.91 -21.89 0.79
N ILE A 37 -12.87 -20.68 1.35
CA ILE A 37 -13.12 -20.45 2.77
C ILE A 37 -14.63 -20.64 3.03
N PRO A 38 -15.03 -21.64 3.82
CA PRO A 38 -16.43 -22.02 3.97
C PRO A 38 -17.25 -21.04 4.84
N PHE A 39 -16.60 -20.08 5.49
CA PHE A 39 -17.24 -19.11 6.37
C PHE A 39 -17.30 -17.73 5.72
N LEU A 40 -18.50 -17.38 5.24
CA LEU A 40 -18.82 -16.07 4.65
C LEU A 40 -18.42 -14.90 5.56
N GLU A 41 -18.47 -15.11 6.89
CA GLU A 41 -18.08 -14.09 7.89
C GLU A 41 -16.59 -13.74 7.88
N TYR A 42 -15.69 -14.70 7.63
CA TYR A 42 -14.25 -14.43 7.60
C TYR A 42 -13.76 -13.93 6.24
N ALA A 43 -14.53 -14.20 5.17
CA ALA A 43 -14.20 -13.75 3.82
C ALA A 43 -14.00 -12.23 3.79
N ILE A 44 -14.91 -11.45 4.41
CA ILE A 44 -14.85 -9.98 4.43
C ILE A 44 -13.52 -9.48 5.01
N TYR A 45 -13.06 -10.05 6.13
CA TYR A 45 -11.81 -9.63 6.76
C TYR A 45 -10.58 -10.03 5.93
N ILE A 46 -10.60 -11.22 5.34
CA ILE A 46 -9.50 -11.72 4.51
C ILE A 46 -9.38 -10.90 3.23
N GLU A 47 -10.50 -10.58 2.58
CA GLU A 47 -10.56 -9.70 1.43
C GLU A 47 -10.04 -8.31 1.78
N ALA A 48 -10.50 -7.74 2.91
CA ALA A 48 -10.08 -6.42 3.37
C ALA A 48 -8.58 -6.35 3.67
N ILE A 49 -8.02 -7.34 4.36
CA ILE A 49 -6.58 -7.41 4.65
C ILE A 49 -5.79 -7.56 3.35
N THR A 50 -6.24 -8.44 2.45
CA THR A 50 -5.58 -8.66 1.15
C THR A 50 -5.56 -7.38 0.31
N ASN A 51 -6.67 -6.65 0.28
CA ASN A 51 -6.77 -5.36 -0.41
C ASN A 51 -5.89 -4.31 0.26
N GLY A 52 -5.92 -4.23 1.59
CA GLY A 52 -5.06 -3.35 2.38
C GLY A 52 -3.59 -3.54 2.07
N ILE A 53 -3.11 -4.79 2.08
CA ILE A 53 -1.72 -5.13 1.75
C ILE A 53 -1.43 -4.75 0.29
N THR A 54 -2.28 -5.20 -0.64
CA THR A 54 -2.05 -5.01 -2.07
C THR A 54 -1.94 -3.54 -2.44
N TYR A 55 -2.96 -2.75 -2.09
CA TYR A 55 -2.99 -1.32 -2.43
C TYR A 55 -1.97 -0.52 -1.61
N GLY A 56 -1.74 -0.89 -0.35
CA GLY A 56 -0.67 -0.30 0.46
C GLY A 56 0.71 -0.49 -0.19
N VAL A 57 1.02 -1.70 -0.67
CA VAL A 57 2.28 -2.02 -1.36
C VAL A 57 2.39 -1.26 -2.69
N VAL A 58 1.33 -1.22 -3.49
CA VAL A 58 1.32 -0.48 -4.77
C VAL A 58 1.65 1.00 -4.53
N ILE A 59 0.96 1.64 -3.59
CA ILE A 59 1.22 3.05 -3.27
C ILE A 59 2.64 3.24 -2.73
N TYR A 60 3.08 2.37 -1.83
CA TYR A 60 4.46 2.40 -1.32
C TYR A 60 5.49 2.38 -2.47
N PHE A 61 5.33 1.49 -3.45
CA PHE A 61 6.21 1.42 -4.61
C PHE A 61 6.17 2.68 -5.46
N VAL A 62 4.98 3.25 -5.69
CA VAL A 62 4.84 4.53 -6.42
C VAL A 62 5.64 5.63 -5.72
N PHE A 63 5.45 5.81 -4.41
CA PHE A 63 6.18 6.82 -3.64
C PHE A 63 7.70 6.54 -3.57
N PHE A 64 8.08 5.26 -3.47
CA PHE A 64 9.49 4.86 -3.51
C PHE A 64 10.14 5.24 -4.85
N LEU A 65 9.49 4.94 -5.97
CA LEU A 65 9.99 5.28 -7.31
C LEU A 65 10.06 6.78 -7.53
N ILE A 66 9.06 7.53 -7.08
CA ILE A 66 9.04 9.00 -7.17
C ILE A 66 10.17 9.58 -6.30
N GLY A 67 10.31 9.13 -5.05
CA GLY A 67 11.36 9.58 -4.15
C GLY A 67 12.75 9.32 -4.71
N LYS A 68 12.98 8.12 -5.27
CA LYS A 68 14.23 7.79 -5.94
C LYS A 68 14.51 8.73 -7.13
N LYS A 69 13.51 9.00 -7.98
CA LYS A 69 13.68 9.93 -9.12
C LYS A 69 14.02 11.36 -8.66
N LEU A 70 13.41 11.82 -7.57
CA LEU A 70 13.67 13.15 -7.02
C LEU A 70 15.09 13.25 -6.45
N ASP A 71 15.53 12.25 -5.69
CA ASP A 71 16.90 12.21 -5.15
C ASP A 71 17.96 12.18 -6.27
N ASP A 72 17.71 11.41 -7.34
CA ASP A 72 18.61 11.33 -8.51
C ASP A 72 18.64 12.66 -9.31
N SER A 73 17.62 13.50 -9.18
CA SER A 73 17.50 14.79 -9.90
C SER A 73 18.13 15.99 -9.18
N VAL A 74 18.55 15.85 -7.91
CA VAL A 74 19.26 16.90 -7.18
C VAL A 74 20.73 16.90 -7.62
N PRO A 75 21.22 17.93 -8.34
CA PRO A 75 22.61 17.97 -8.77
C PRO A 75 23.53 18.06 -7.55
N LEU A 76 24.59 17.25 -7.54
CA LEU A 76 25.61 17.16 -6.48
C LEU A 76 26.22 18.51 -6.06
N ASP A 77 26.04 19.57 -6.84
CA ASP A 77 26.59 20.90 -6.60
C ASP A 77 25.90 21.66 -5.45
N SER A 78 24.63 21.38 -5.14
CA SER A 78 23.93 22.05 -4.02
C SER A 78 24.37 21.53 -2.64
N LYS A 79 24.74 20.25 -2.55
CA LYS A 79 25.15 19.59 -1.31
C LYS A 79 26.49 20.10 -0.78
N LYS A 80 27.34 20.65 -1.66
CA LYS A 80 28.65 21.21 -1.29
C LYS A 80 28.57 22.66 -0.78
N ARG A 81 27.48 23.38 -1.07
CA ARG A 81 27.26 24.77 -0.64
C ARG A 81 26.60 24.90 0.74
N SER A 82 25.83 23.93 1.21
CA SER A 82 25.22 24.00 2.55
C SER A 82 26.12 23.52 3.69
N LEU A 83 27.31 22.99 3.35
CA LEU A 83 28.32 22.51 4.29
C LEU A 83 29.52 23.47 4.39
N ARG A 84 29.43 24.65 3.76
CA ARG A 84 30.41 25.75 3.88
C ARG A 84 29.77 26.94 4.56
#